data_AF-A0A7S3EWM9-F1
#
_entry.id   AF-A0A7S3EWM9-F1
#
_cell.length_a   1.000
_cell.length_b   1.000
_cell.length_c   1.000
_cell.angle_alpha   90.00
_cell.angle_beta   90.00
_cell.angle_gamma   90.00
#
_symmetry.space_group_name_H-M   'P 1'
#
loop_
_entity.id
_entity.type
_entity.pdbx_description
1 polymer ?
#
loop_
_entity_poly.entity_id
_entity_poly.type
_entity_poly.pdbx_seq_one_letter_code
_entity_poly.pdbx_strand_id
1 'polypeptide(L)'
;KRVKVGFQDLNPRWSTRRALGAQKTIRTPSVLIFSLDESWERIAEFPSQPGAMCTALRFAGSKLLAAFSTGHVRVYDVSLAGCSLCAQINAHARWINALEVHPTRELFATVAEDSVVSVWNCPPEGSFSHASSAVLPDSLLCGVAFIGKGGDTIAVSAYDQAAIHAWSID
;
A
#
# COMPACT_ATOMS: atom_id res chain seq x y z
N LYS A 1 26.12 -4.40 -25.22
CA LYS A 1 24.87 -4.42 -26.03
C LYS A 1 24.17 -3.08 -25.83
N ARG A 2 24.16 -2.21 -26.85
CA ARG A 2 23.54 -0.88 -26.79
C ARG A 2 22.04 -1.00 -27.04
N VAL A 3 21.21 -0.55 -26.10
CA VAL A 3 19.75 -0.44 -26.28
C VAL A 3 19.46 0.88 -26.98
N LYS A 4 18.76 0.80 -28.11
CA LYS A 4 18.26 1.94 -28.88
C LYS A 4 16.91 2.31 -28.25
N VAL A 5 16.82 3.45 -27.57
CA VAL A 5 15.53 3.99 -27.09
C VAL A 5 15.00 4.90 -28.20
N GLY A 6 13.99 4.43 -28.93
CA GLY A 6 13.26 5.24 -29.90
C GLY A 6 12.13 5.97 -29.20
N PHE A 7 12.16 7.30 -29.20
CA PHE A 7 10.99 8.11 -28.88
C PHE A 7 10.17 8.26 -30.16
N GLN A 8 8.92 7.82 -30.13
CA GLN A 8 7.98 8.07 -31.23
C GLN A 8 7.26 9.39 -30.92
N ASP A 9 7.77 10.47 -31.50
CA ASP A 9 7.11 11.77 -31.49
C ASP A 9 5.81 11.69 -32.28
N LEU A 10 4.68 11.66 -31.57
CA LEU A 10 3.36 11.92 -32.13
C LEU A 10 2.88 13.27 -31.64
N ASN A 11 3.27 14.32 -32.34
CA ASN A 11 2.64 15.63 -32.18
C ASN A 11 2.45 16.33 -33.53
N PRO A 12 1.24 16.32 -34.11
CA PRO A 12 0.87 17.33 -35.08
C PRO A 12 -0.08 18.33 -34.42
N ARG A 13 0.45 19.55 -34.28
CA ARG A 13 -0.27 20.83 -34.37
C ARG A 13 -1.28 21.15 -33.26
N TRP A 14 -0.84 22.05 -32.39
CA TRP A 14 -1.65 22.94 -31.55
C TRP A 14 -2.75 23.63 -32.39
N SER A 15 -3.96 23.07 -32.36
CA SER A 15 -5.16 23.79 -32.79
C SER A 15 -6.07 23.97 -31.57
N THR A 16 -6.32 25.23 -31.22
CA THR A 16 -7.31 25.61 -30.22
C THR A 16 -8.70 25.32 -30.78
N ARG A 17 -9.16 24.07 -30.63
CA ARG A 17 -10.59 23.75 -30.68
C ARG A 17 -11.02 23.30 -29.30
N ARG A 18 -11.88 24.13 -28.70
CA ARG A 18 -12.61 23.87 -27.47
C ARG A 18 -13.42 22.59 -27.70
N ALA A 19 -12.88 21.44 -27.28
CA ALA A 19 -13.58 20.17 -27.36
C ALA A 19 -14.72 20.21 -26.32
N LEU A 20 -15.94 20.32 -26.82
CA LEU A 20 -17.16 20.08 -26.06
C LEU A 20 -17.11 18.67 -25.46
N GLY A 21 -17.16 18.57 -24.13
CA GLY A 21 -17.76 17.44 -23.43
C GLY A 21 -17.12 16.06 -23.58
N ALA A 22 -15.79 15.93 -23.54
CA ALA A 22 -15.21 14.66 -23.16
C ALA A 22 -15.39 14.48 -21.65
N GLN A 23 -16.47 13.81 -21.24
CA GLN A 23 -16.66 13.38 -19.86
C GLN A 23 -15.49 12.46 -19.52
N LYS A 24 -14.50 12.99 -18.79
CA LYS A 24 -13.29 12.25 -18.39
C LYS A 24 -13.77 11.05 -17.58
N THR A 25 -13.77 9.86 -18.18
CA THR A 25 -14.14 8.64 -17.48
C THR A 25 -13.16 8.50 -16.32
N ILE A 26 -13.62 8.78 -15.10
CA ILE A 26 -12.81 8.61 -13.90
C ILE A 26 -12.59 7.11 -13.78
N ARG A 27 -11.39 6.65 -14.13
CA ARG A 27 -11.02 5.26 -13.90
C ARG A 27 -11.07 5.00 -12.41
N THR A 28 -11.77 3.95 -12.01
CA THR A 28 -11.73 3.46 -10.63
C THR A 28 -10.29 3.10 -10.30
N PRO A 29 -9.72 3.57 -9.18
CA PRO A 29 -8.40 3.14 -8.76
C PRO A 29 -8.46 1.62 -8.54
N SER A 30 -7.44 0.88 -9.00
CA SER A 30 -7.39 -0.57 -8.87
C SER A 30 -6.00 -1.01 -8.43
N VAL A 31 -5.92 -2.08 -7.65
CA VAL A 31 -4.68 -2.83 -7.45
C VAL A 31 -4.57 -3.83 -8.60
N LEU A 32 -3.44 -3.84 -9.29
CA LEU A 32 -3.20 -4.69 -10.46
C LEU A 32 -2.08 -5.67 -10.15
N ILE A 33 -2.22 -6.90 -10.63
CA ILE A 33 -1.18 -7.94 -10.57
C ILE A 33 -0.82 -8.29 -12.01
N PHE A 34 0.47 -8.32 -12.28
CA PHE A 34 1.05 -8.62 -13.60
C PHE A 34 1.99 -9.81 -13.51
N SER A 35 2.10 -10.56 -14.61
CA SER A 35 3.18 -11.53 -14.79
C SER A 35 4.51 -10.80 -14.92
N LEU A 36 5.59 -11.46 -14.50
CA LEU A 36 6.96 -10.96 -14.63
C LEU A 36 7.72 -11.60 -15.81
N ASP A 37 7.04 -12.38 -16.63
CA ASP A 37 7.58 -12.84 -17.89
C ASP A 37 7.61 -11.70 -18.93
N GLU A 38 8.14 -11.96 -20.12
CA GLU A 38 8.26 -10.93 -21.16
C GLU A 38 6.91 -10.34 -21.59
N SER A 39 5.79 -11.00 -21.27
CA SER A 39 4.45 -10.60 -21.68
C SER A 39 3.88 -9.45 -20.83
N TRP A 40 4.29 -9.31 -19.56
CA TRP A 40 3.69 -8.38 -18.60
C TRP A 40 2.15 -8.41 -18.63
N GLU A 41 1.58 -9.60 -18.79
CA GLU A 41 0.14 -9.78 -18.87
C GLU A 41 -0.50 -9.52 -17.51
N ARG A 42 -1.66 -8.86 -17.53
CA ARG A 42 -2.42 -8.60 -16.31
C ARG A 42 -3.09 -9.89 -15.86
N ILE A 43 -2.62 -10.42 -14.73
CA ILE A 43 -3.15 -11.63 -14.09
C ILE A 43 -4.43 -11.32 -13.31
N ALA A 44 -4.45 -10.20 -12.59
CA ALA A 44 -5.60 -9.82 -11.78
C ALA A 44 -5.78 -8.30 -11.67
N GLU A 45 -7.01 -7.90 -11.42
CA GLU A 45 -7.40 -6.54 -11.09
C GLU A 45 -8.36 -6.55 -9.90
N PHE A 46 -8.08 -5.74 -8.91
CA PHE A 46 -8.94 -5.49 -7.76
C PHE A 46 -9.39 -4.03 -7.77
N PRO A 47 -10.59 -3.75 -8.31
CA PRO A 47 -11.15 -2.41 -8.28
C PRO A 47 -11.36 -1.93 -6.85
N SER A 48 -11.01 -0.67 -6.62
CA SER A 48 -11.27 0.06 -5.39
C SER A 48 -12.35 1.11 -5.64
N GLN A 49 -12.90 1.64 -4.55
CA GLN A 49 -13.88 2.71 -4.60
C GLN A 49 -13.24 4.00 -5.13
N PRO A 50 -14.00 4.87 -5.82
CA PRO A 50 -13.50 6.20 -6.21
C PRO A 50 -12.91 6.95 -5.00
N GLY A 51 -11.71 7.51 -5.18
CA GLY A 51 -11.00 8.23 -4.10
C GLY A 51 -10.22 7.35 -3.11
N ALA A 52 -10.39 6.02 -3.16
CA ALA A 52 -9.61 5.09 -2.35
C ALA A 52 -8.33 4.68 -3.09
N MET A 53 -7.31 5.53 -2.99
CA MET A 53 -5.99 5.33 -3.59
C MET A 53 -5.18 4.32 -2.76
N CYS A 54 -4.51 3.39 -3.43
CA CYS A 54 -3.57 2.49 -2.77
C CYS A 54 -2.25 3.22 -2.52
N THR A 55 -1.71 3.15 -1.30
CA THR A 55 -0.47 3.83 -0.89
C THR A 55 0.70 2.91 -0.68
N ALA A 56 0.44 1.69 -0.21
CA ALA A 56 1.47 0.71 0.05
C ALA A 56 0.94 -0.69 -0.27
N LEU A 57 1.85 -1.52 -0.80
CA LEU A 57 1.64 -2.95 -1.04
C LEU A 57 2.76 -3.72 -0.32
N ARG A 58 2.40 -4.78 0.40
CA ARG A 58 3.35 -5.73 0.99
C ARG A 58 2.81 -7.15 0.89
N PHE A 59 3.72 -8.10 0.79
CA PHE A 59 3.40 -9.51 0.77
C PHE A 59 3.63 -10.13 2.15
N ALA A 60 2.69 -10.95 2.60
CA ALA A 60 2.74 -11.71 3.85
C ALA A 60 2.35 -13.16 3.57
N GLY A 61 3.34 -14.04 3.40
CA GLY A 61 3.08 -15.45 3.07
C GLY A 61 2.49 -15.59 1.67
N SER A 62 1.22 -15.97 1.54
CA SER A 62 0.47 -16.01 0.27
C SER A 62 -0.48 -14.83 0.07
N LYS A 63 -0.45 -13.85 0.98
CA LYS A 63 -1.41 -12.74 1.02
C LYS A 63 -0.75 -11.44 0.58
N LEU A 64 -1.49 -10.67 -0.20
CA LEU A 64 -1.15 -9.30 -0.55
C LEU A 64 -1.91 -8.33 0.36
N LEU A 65 -1.16 -7.58 1.16
CA LEU A 65 -1.68 -6.48 1.98
C LEU A 65 -1.60 -5.19 1.17
N ALA A 66 -2.72 -4.49 1.07
CA ALA A 66 -2.83 -3.21 0.39
C ALA A 66 -3.39 -2.14 1.33
N ALA A 67 -2.61 -1.10 1.60
CA ALA A 67 -3.03 0.06 2.36
C ALA A 67 -3.72 1.08 1.44
N PHE A 68 -4.75 1.76 1.96
CA PHE A 68 -5.53 2.74 1.21
C PHE A 68 -5.65 4.09 1.91
N SER A 69 -5.94 5.12 1.11
CA SER A 69 -6.23 6.48 1.56
C SER A 69 -7.46 6.63 2.44
N THR A 70 -8.31 5.62 2.45
CA THR A 70 -9.52 5.57 3.27
C THR A 70 -9.28 5.09 4.70
N GLY A 71 -8.03 4.74 5.08
CA GLY A 71 -7.74 4.18 6.41
C GLY A 71 -7.94 2.66 6.51
N HIS A 72 -8.28 2.02 5.39
CA HIS A 72 -8.45 0.57 5.33
C HIS A 72 -7.18 -0.13 4.83
N VAL A 73 -6.88 -1.29 5.41
CA VAL A 73 -6.01 -2.29 4.80
C VAL A 73 -6.89 -3.37 4.19
N ARG A 74 -6.70 -3.69 2.92
CA ARG A 74 -7.34 -4.85 2.28
C ARG A 74 -6.34 -5.96 2.11
N VAL A 75 -6.79 -7.18 2.37
CA VAL A 75 -5.97 -8.38 2.27
C VAL A 75 -6.52 -9.24 1.15
N TYR A 76 -5.68 -9.56 0.18
CA TYR A 76 -6.01 -10.40 -0.95
C TYR A 76 -5.28 -11.73 -0.86
N ASP A 77 -5.99 -12.84 -1.10
CA ASP A 77 -5.33 -14.11 -1.42
C ASP A 77 -4.83 -14.02 -2.85
N VAL A 78 -3.55 -14.30 -3.06
CA VAL A 78 -2.94 -14.34 -4.39
C VAL A 78 -2.39 -15.75 -4.58
N SER A 79 -3.18 -16.58 -5.25
CA SER A 79 -2.83 -17.97 -5.55
C SER A 79 -2.82 -18.22 -7.05
N LEU A 80 -2.18 -19.32 -7.47
CA LEU A 80 -2.24 -19.78 -8.86
C LEU A 80 -3.66 -20.18 -9.29
N ALA A 81 -4.52 -20.56 -8.33
CA ALA A 81 -5.92 -20.92 -8.58
C ALA A 81 -6.85 -19.70 -8.73
N GLY A 82 -6.36 -18.51 -8.37
CA GLY A 82 -7.14 -17.28 -8.44
C GLY A 82 -6.74 -16.26 -7.37
N CYS A 83 -7.26 -15.05 -7.56
CA CYS A 83 -7.01 -13.89 -6.73
C CYS A 83 -8.34 -13.42 -6.11
N SER A 84 -8.42 -13.27 -4.79
CA SER A 84 -9.69 -12.88 -4.12
C SER A 84 -9.45 -11.98 -2.90
N LEU A 85 -10.45 -11.17 -2.53
CA LEU A 85 -10.40 -10.36 -1.30
C LEU A 85 -10.76 -11.23 -0.09
N CYS A 86 -9.84 -11.40 0.84
CA CYS A 86 -10.05 -12.18 2.08
C CYS A 86 -10.63 -11.34 3.20
N ALA A 87 -10.08 -10.14 3.40
CA ALA A 87 -10.39 -9.32 4.57
C ALA A 87 -10.23 -7.84 4.28
N GLN A 88 -10.96 -7.03 5.04
CA GLN A 88 -10.79 -5.58 5.11
C GLN A 88 -10.66 -5.19 6.59
N ILE A 89 -9.57 -4.51 6.91
CA ILE A 89 -9.21 -4.09 8.25
C ILE A 89 -9.42 -2.57 8.33
N ASN A 90 -10.23 -2.12 9.29
CA ASN A 90 -10.41 -0.70 9.61
C ASN A 90 -9.25 -0.25 10.48
N ALA A 91 -8.11 0.04 9.86
CA ALA A 91 -6.86 0.22 10.59
C ALA A 91 -6.69 1.63 11.16
N HIS A 92 -7.12 2.65 10.42
CA HIS A 92 -6.88 4.06 10.74
C HIS A 92 -8.10 4.91 10.38
N ALA A 93 -8.22 6.08 11.02
CA ALA A 93 -9.27 7.06 10.72
C ALA A 93 -8.91 7.99 9.55
N ARG A 94 -7.64 7.92 9.09
CA ARG A 94 -7.05 8.78 8.05
C ARG A 94 -6.18 7.99 7.09
N TRP A 95 -5.56 8.70 6.16
CA TRP A 95 -4.72 8.13 5.11
C TRP A 95 -3.60 7.28 5.69
N ILE A 96 -3.57 5.99 5.34
CA ILE A 96 -2.42 5.13 5.66
C ILE A 96 -1.27 5.49 4.73
N ASN A 97 -0.15 5.94 5.29
CA ASN A 97 1.01 6.40 4.52
C ASN A 97 2.03 5.29 4.31
N ALA A 98 2.18 4.38 5.27
CA ALA A 98 3.06 3.24 5.12
C ALA A 98 2.52 1.98 5.80
N LEU A 99 2.93 0.84 5.25
CA LEU A 99 2.61 -0.50 5.72
C LEU A 99 3.86 -1.35 5.56
N GLU A 100 4.23 -2.08 6.61
CA GLU A 100 5.38 -2.99 6.62
C GLU A 100 4.98 -4.32 7.26
N VAL A 101 5.42 -5.43 6.67
CA VAL A 101 5.21 -6.78 7.22
C VAL A 101 6.44 -7.18 8.01
N HIS A 102 6.24 -7.78 9.17
CA HIS A 102 7.34 -8.23 10.01
C HIS A 102 8.08 -9.41 9.35
N PRO A 103 9.42 -9.47 9.43
CA PRO A 103 10.22 -10.43 8.68
C PRO A 103 9.99 -11.90 9.08
N THR A 104 9.64 -12.17 10.34
CA THR A 104 9.51 -13.55 10.87
C THR A 104 8.20 -13.82 11.61
N ARG A 105 7.79 -12.94 12.53
CA ARG A 105 6.48 -12.98 13.21
C ARG A 105 5.33 -12.70 12.24
N GLU A 106 4.19 -13.31 12.49
CA GLU A 106 2.94 -13.15 11.74
C GLU A 106 2.23 -11.85 12.11
N LEU A 107 2.89 -10.72 11.86
CA LEU A 107 2.34 -9.40 12.15
C LEU A 107 2.75 -8.37 11.09
N PHE A 108 2.02 -7.27 11.03
CA PHE A 108 2.39 -6.11 10.21
C PHE A 108 2.12 -4.83 10.98
N ALA A 109 2.76 -3.75 10.56
CA ALA A 109 2.55 -2.42 11.10
C ALA A 109 2.03 -1.47 10.02
N THR A 110 1.22 -0.51 10.47
CA THR A 110 0.69 0.58 9.66
C THR A 110 0.89 1.91 10.38
N VAL A 111 1.10 2.95 9.60
CA VAL A 111 1.16 4.33 10.08
C VAL A 111 0.32 5.23 9.19
N ALA A 112 -0.33 6.22 9.80
CA ALA A 112 -1.26 7.09 9.11
C ALA A 112 -1.18 8.54 9.56
N GLU A 113 -1.88 9.42 8.83
CA GLU A 113 -2.03 10.84 9.18
C GLU A 113 -2.86 11.09 10.46
N ASP A 114 -3.43 10.05 11.06
CA ASP A 114 -4.11 10.16 12.37
C ASP A 114 -3.14 10.12 13.56
N SER A 115 -1.82 10.20 13.28
CA SER A 115 -0.74 10.18 14.28
C SER A 115 -0.64 8.86 15.07
N VAL A 116 -1.25 7.78 14.57
CA VAL A 116 -1.22 6.45 15.18
C VAL A 116 -0.31 5.51 14.40
N VAL A 117 0.51 4.78 15.15
CA VAL A 117 1.20 3.56 14.71
C VAL A 117 0.39 2.38 15.21
N SER A 118 -0.06 1.50 14.32
CA SER A 118 -0.85 0.31 14.69
C SER A 118 -0.12 -0.95 14.27
N VAL A 119 -0.09 -1.95 15.14
CA VAL A 119 0.47 -3.28 14.91
C VAL A 119 -0.66 -4.29 14.94
N TRP A 120 -0.64 -5.21 13.98
CA TRP A 120 -1.72 -6.14 13.71
C TRP A 120 -1.18 -7.56 13.61
N ASN A 121 -1.87 -8.51 14.25
CA ASN A 121 -1.66 -9.92 14.00
C ASN A 121 -2.20 -10.29 12.61
N CYS A 122 -1.43 -11.08 11.89
CA CYS A 122 -1.64 -11.44 10.50
C CYS A 122 -1.35 -12.93 10.27
N PRO A 123 -2.12 -13.82 10.90
CA PRO A 123 -1.92 -15.25 10.72
C PRO A 123 -2.27 -15.67 9.27
N PRO A 124 -1.60 -16.69 8.71
CA PRO A 124 -1.87 -17.23 7.38
C PRO A 124 -3.34 -17.65 7.18
N GLU A 125 -4.01 -18.04 8.25
CA GLU A 125 -5.41 -18.49 8.29
C GLU A 125 -6.41 -17.33 8.11
N GLY A 126 -5.97 -16.08 8.27
CA GLY A 126 -6.76 -14.88 7.94
C GLY A 126 -7.55 -14.24 9.10
N SER A 127 -7.35 -14.68 10.35
CA SER A 127 -7.94 -14.04 11.53
C SER A 127 -7.12 -12.82 11.98
N PHE A 128 -7.28 -11.69 11.28
CA PHE A 128 -6.58 -10.44 11.60
C PHE A 128 -7.12 -9.80 12.87
N SER A 129 -6.23 -9.35 13.74
CA SER A 129 -6.59 -8.64 14.98
C SER A 129 -5.60 -7.55 15.32
N HIS A 130 -6.06 -6.50 16.01
CA HIS A 130 -5.20 -5.46 16.54
C HIS A 130 -4.34 -6.03 17.68
N ALA A 131 -3.03 -5.85 17.61
CA ALA A 131 -2.10 -6.28 18.65
C ALA A 131 -1.78 -5.14 19.62
N SER A 132 -1.28 -4.02 19.09
CA SER A 132 -0.87 -2.86 19.89
C SER A 132 -0.86 -1.60 19.04
N SER A 133 -0.86 -0.44 19.69
CA SER A 133 -0.68 0.84 19.02
C SER A 133 0.12 1.81 19.86
N ALA A 134 0.75 2.76 19.19
CA ALA A 134 1.43 3.89 19.79
C ALA A 134 0.94 5.18 19.13
N VAL A 135 0.85 6.26 19.91
CA VAL A 135 0.45 7.57 19.40
C VAL A 135 1.68 8.46 19.42
N LEU A 136 1.95 9.13 18.31
CA LEU A 136 2.94 10.19 18.23
C LEU A 136 2.20 11.52 17.97
N PRO A 137 1.77 12.25 19.01
CA PRO A 137 0.89 13.40 18.87
C PRO A 137 1.46 14.46 17.92
N ASP A 138 0.56 15.14 17.22
CA ASP A 138 0.87 16.26 16.33
C ASP A 138 1.99 15.93 15.33
N SER A 139 1.88 14.77 14.67
CA SER A 139 2.86 14.30 13.69
C SER A 139 2.21 13.68 12.46
N LEU A 140 2.82 13.92 11.30
CA LEU A 140 2.39 13.36 10.02
C LEU A 140 3.25 12.14 9.67
N LEU A 141 2.88 10.98 10.23
CA LEU A 141 3.63 9.74 10.05
C LEU A 141 3.68 9.34 8.56
N CYS A 142 4.86 9.04 8.05
CA CYS A 142 5.07 8.79 6.62
C CYS A 142 5.82 7.50 6.30
N GLY A 143 6.47 6.87 7.28
CA GLY A 143 7.27 5.67 7.08
C GLY A 143 7.27 4.78 8.31
N VAL A 144 7.36 3.48 8.08
CA VAL A 144 7.43 2.46 9.13
C VAL A 144 8.34 1.32 8.67
N ALA A 145 9.17 0.81 9.58
CA ALA A 145 10.05 -0.32 9.32
C ALA A 145 10.24 -1.17 10.59
N PHE A 146 10.28 -2.49 10.44
CA PHE A 146 10.79 -3.38 11.49
C PHE A 146 12.31 -3.42 11.41
N ILE A 147 12.97 -3.09 12.51
CA ILE A 147 14.42 -3.02 12.65
C ILE A 147 14.88 -3.87 13.84
N GLY A 148 16.19 -3.95 14.04
CA GLY A 148 16.79 -4.74 15.11
C GLY A 148 16.97 -6.21 14.76
N LYS A 149 17.50 -6.99 15.71
CA LYS A 149 17.90 -8.38 15.46
C LYS A 149 16.67 -9.28 15.52
N GLY A 150 16.03 -9.43 14.36
CA GLY A 150 14.81 -10.23 14.22
C GLY A 150 13.53 -9.42 14.11
N GLY A 151 13.62 -8.09 14.02
CA GLY A 151 12.47 -7.20 13.86
C GLY A 151 11.81 -6.79 15.17
N ASP A 152 12.52 -6.89 16.29
CA ASP A 152 12.05 -6.61 17.66
C ASP A 152 11.78 -5.14 17.96
N THR A 153 12.14 -4.23 17.06
CA THR A 153 11.90 -2.79 17.20
C THR A 153 11.18 -2.25 15.97
N ILE A 154 10.23 -1.36 16.18
CA ILE A 154 9.57 -0.62 15.11
C ILE A 154 10.16 0.79 15.03
N ALA A 155 10.61 1.20 13.85
CA ALA A 155 11.07 2.55 13.55
C ALA A 155 10.05 3.29 12.68
N VAL A 156 9.78 4.54 13.02
CA VAL A 156 8.76 5.38 12.37
C VAL A 156 9.34 6.75 12.07
N SER A 157 9.09 7.23 10.85
CA SER A 157 9.41 8.59 10.43
C SER A 157 8.13 9.42 10.32
N ALA A 158 8.23 10.69 10.67
CA ALA A 158 7.19 11.68 10.42
C ALA A 158 7.71 12.76 9.46
N TYR A 159 6.84 13.25 8.58
CA TYR A 159 7.19 14.24 7.55
C TYR A 159 7.65 15.58 8.16
N ASP A 160 7.04 15.96 9.27
CA ASP A 160 7.20 17.23 9.96
C ASP A 160 8.19 17.18 11.13
N GLN A 161 8.87 16.05 11.32
CA GLN A 161 9.85 15.87 12.40
C GLN A 161 11.20 15.41 11.84
N ALA A 162 12.28 15.97 12.39
CA ALA A 162 13.64 15.58 12.00
C ALA A 162 14.08 14.24 12.61
N ALA A 163 13.42 13.79 13.67
CA ALA A 163 13.76 12.58 14.39
C ALA A 163 13.03 11.36 13.82
N ILE A 164 13.69 10.20 13.89
CA ILE A 164 13.05 8.88 13.73
C ILE A 164 12.71 8.38 15.13
N HIS A 165 11.47 7.96 15.32
CA HIS A 165 11.00 7.40 16.58
C HIS A 165 11.08 5.89 16.53
N ALA A 166 11.41 5.26 17.65
CA ALA A 166 11.51 3.82 17.72
C ALA A 166 10.99 3.26 19.05
N TRP A 167 10.32 2.12 19.00
CA TRP A 167 9.77 1.43 20.16
C TRP A 167 10.04 -0.08 20.07
N SER A 168 10.31 -0.72 21.21
CA SER A 168 10.36 -2.19 21.29
C SER A 168 8.96 -2.77 21.10
N ILE A 169 8.87 -3.87 20.36
CA ILE A 169 7.65 -4.65 20.20
C ILE A 169 7.77 -5.97 20.95
N ASP A 170 7.70 -5.89 22.28
CA ASP A 170 7.73 -7.08 23.15
C ASP A 170 6.51 -7.99 22.90
#